data_AF-A0A2T7FTE0-F1
#
_entry.id   AF-A0A2T7FTE0-F1
#
_cell.length_a   1.000
_cell.length_b   1.000
_cell.length_c   1.000
_cell.angle_alpha   90.00
_cell.angle_beta   90.00
_cell.angle_gamma   90.00
#
_symmetry.space_group_name_H-M   'P 1'
#
loop_
_entity.id
_entity.type
_entity.pdbx_description
1 polymer ?
#
loop_
_entity_poly.entity_id
_entity_poly.type
_entity_poly.pdbx_seq_one_letter_code
_entity_poly.pdbx_strand_id
1 'polypeptide(L)' 'MPYFGKYDTPDELLRDDTVSREEKIAMLEQWRDDKKDYMRATDEGMEGEDRAELLKKIKKALAELQ' A
#
# COMPACT_ATOMS: atom_id res chain seq x y z
N MET A 1 -9.10 -4.53 11.77
CA MET A 1 -7.76 -4.87 12.29
C MET A 1 -6.76 -3.99 11.55
N PRO A 2 -5.83 -3.31 12.24
CA PRO A 2 -4.92 -2.40 11.57
C PRO A 2 -3.86 -3.20 10.81
N TYR A 3 -3.57 -2.78 9.57
CA TYR A 3 -2.71 -3.45 8.59
C TYR A 3 -1.21 -3.39 8.90
N PHE A 4 -0.80 -3.74 10.12
CA PHE A 4 0.62 -3.72 10.48
C PHE A 4 1.23 -5.11 10.37
N GLY A 5 1.59 -5.49 9.13
CA GLY A 5 2.68 -6.45 8.92
C GLY A 5 2.32 -7.86 8.47
N LYS A 6 1.10 -8.12 7.96
CA LYS A 6 0.83 -9.43 7.31
C LYS A 6 1.47 -9.53 5.92
N TYR A 7 1.60 -8.41 5.21
CA TYR A 7 2.16 -8.35 3.87
C TYR A 7 3.20 -7.24 3.83
N ASP A 8 4.36 -7.54 3.25
CA ASP A 8 5.45 -6.59 3.04
C ASP A 8 5.28 -5.84 1.72
N THR A 9 4.56 -6.43 0.76
CA THR A 9 4.29 -5.82 -0.54
C THR A 9 2.82 -5.92 -0.98
N PRO A 10 2.34 -4.95 -1.77
CA PRO A 10 1.02 -5.03 -2.41
C PRO A 10 0.82 -6.28 -3.25
N ASP A 11 1.89 -6.78 -3.90
CA ASP A 11 1.86 -7.98 -4.72
C ASP A 11 1.51 -9.25 -3.91
N GLU A 12 1.99 -9.35 -2.66
CA GLU A 12 1.63 -10.48 -1.78
C GLU A 12 0.15 -10.47 -1.44
N LEU A 13 -0.41 -9.29 -1.18
CA LEU A 13 -1.84 -9.13 -0.96
C LEU A 13 -2.65 -9.49 -2.21
N LEU A 14 -2.20 -9.10 -3.40
CA LEU A 14 -2.87 -9.47 -4.66
C LEU A 14 -2.92 -10.98 -4.86
N ARG A 15 -1.84 -11.69 -4.51
CA ARG A 15 -1.71 -13.15 -4.61
C ARG A 15 -2.45 -13.92 -3.53
N ASP A 16 -2.94 -13.25 -2.50
CA ASP A 16 -3.66 -13.92 -1.42
C ASP A 16 -5.11 -14.20 -1.84
N ASP A 17 -5.41 -15.44 -2.23
CA ASP A 17 -6.75 -15.87 -2.63
C ASP A 17 -7.72 -16.01 -1.44
N THR A 18 -7.24 -15.89 -0.20
CA THR A 18 -8.09 -15.92 1.01
C THR A 18 -8.77 -14.58 1.27
N VAL A 19 -8.31 -13.51 0.62
CA VAL A 19 -8.85 -12.16 0.76
C VAL A 19 -9.72 -11.84 -0.46
N SER A 20 -10.93 -11.36 -0.20
CA SER A 20 -11.85 -10.94 -1.27
C SER A 20 -11.31 -9.73 -2.03
N ARG A 21 -11.73 -9.56 -3.30
CA ARG A 21 -11.33 -8.40 -4.11
C ARG A 21 -11.66 -7.07 -3.42
N GLU A 22 -12.83 -6.98 -2.80
CA GLU A 22 -13.28 -5.77 -2.10
C GLU A 22 -12.41 -5.48 -0.87
N GLU A 23 -12.05 -6.50 -0.09
CA GLU A 23 -11.11 -6.34 1.03
C GLU A 23 -9.71 -5.93 0.54
N LYS A 24 -9.21 -6.53 -0.55
CA LYS A 24 -7.92 -6.13 -1.16
C LYS A 24 -7.92 -4.66 -1.56
N ILE A 25 -9.02 -4.16 -2.12
CA ILE A 25 -9.15 -2.74 -2.47
C ILE A 25 -9.10 -1.88 -1.20
N ALA A 26 -9.95 -2.17 -0.21
CA ALA A 26 -10.00 -1.40 1.04
C ALA A 26 -8.64 -1.37 1.77
N MET A 27 -7.94 -2.50 1.76
CA MET A 27 -6.57 -2.67 2.25
C MET A 27 -5.57 -1.74 1.56
N LEU A 28 -5.52 -1.80 0.24
CA LEU A 28 -4.56 -1.04 -0.55
C LEU A 28 -4.85 0.46 -0.49
N GLU A 29 -6.12 0.86 -0.39
CA GLU A 29 -6.51 2.25 -0.17
C GLU A 29 -6.04 2.77 1.18
N GLN A 30 -6.24 1.99 2.26
CA GLN A 30 -5.74 2.35 3.58
C GLN A 30 -4.21 2.46 3.58
N TRP A 31 -3.51 1.48 2.99
CA TRP A 31 -2.05 1.48 2.92
C TRP A 31 -1.51 2.68 2.12
N ARG A 32 -2.19 3.06 1.03
CA ARG A 32 -1.85 4.25 0.24
C ARG A 32 -1.94 5.51 1.10
N ASP A 33 -3.01 5.65 1.87
CA ASP A 33 -3.26 6.87 2.64
C ASP A 33 -2.34 6.95 3.87
N ASP A 34 -2.09 5.83 4.55
CA ASP A 34 -1.06 5.73 5.60
C ASP A 34 0.33 6.12 5.07
N LYS A 35 0.68 5.68 3.85
CA LYS A 35 1.96 6.05 3.23
C LYS A 35 2.02 7.51 2.85
N LYS A 36 0.94 8.12 2.37
CA LYS A 36 0.90 9.57 2.10
C LYS A 36 1.02 10.38 3.38
N ASP A 37 0.31 9.98 4.43
CA ASP A 37 0.36 10.66 5.72
C ASP A 37 1.74 10.53 6.35
N TYR A 38 2.35 9.34 6.27
CA TYR A 38 3.73 9.13 6.68
C TYR A 38 4.71 9.98 5.87
N MET A 39 4.60 9.99 4.53
CA MET A 39 5.46 10.84 3.68
C MET A 39 5.33 12.32 4.06
N ARG A 40 4.10 12.82 4.23
CA ARG A 40 3.81 14.19 4.64
C ARG A 40 4.37 14.52 6.03
N ALA A 41 4.37 13.55 6.94
CA ALA A 41 4.99 13.70 8.27
C ALA A 41 6.53 13.64 8.22
N THR A 42 7.12 13.00 7.19
CA THR A 42 8.57 12.84 7.02
C THR A 42 9.21 13.78 6.00
N ASP A 43 8.43 14.72 5.43
CA ASP A 43 8.85 15.67 4.38
C ASP A 43 9.91 16.70 4.85
N GLU A 44 10.34 16.63 6.12
CA GLU A 44 11.46 17.44 6.64
C GLU A 44 12.86 16.86 6.33
N GLY A 45 13.02 15.89 5.42
CA GLY A 45 14.34 15.66 4.81
C GLY A 45 14.77 14.26 4.40
N MET A 46 13.87 13.30 4.11
CA MET A 46 14.28 12.01 3.53
C MET A 46 13.32 11.50 2.45
N GLU A 47 13.49 12.01 1.22
CA GLU A 47 13.02 11.35 0.00
C GLU A 47 13.84 10.06 -0.23
N GLY A 48 13.50 8.98 0.49
CA GLY A 48 14.03 7.66 0.15
C GLY A 48 13.33 7.13 -1.10
N GLU A 49 14.07 6.82 -2.17
CA GLU A 49 13.57 6.24 -3.44
C GLU A 49 12.59 5.07 -3.21
N ASP A 50 12.85 4.24 -2.19
CA ASP A 50 12.01 3.11 -1.82
C ASP A 50 10.55 3.49 -1.46
N ARG A 51 10.33 4.69 -0.94
CA ARG A 51 9.00 5.14 -0.48
C ARG A 51 8.10 5.51 -1.66
N ALA A 52 8.65 6.24 -2.62
CA ALA A 52 7.95 6.61 -3.85
C ALA A 52 7.62 5.36 -4.68
N GLU A 53 8.58 4.42 -4.78
CA GLU A 53 8.37 3.15 -5.48
C GLU A 53 7.31 2.28 -4.80
N LEU A 54 7.27 2.22 -3.46
CA LEU A 54 6.20 1.49 -2.76
C LEU A 54 4.81 2.11 -3.02
N LEU A 55 4.68 3.44 -2.97
CA LEU A 55 3.41 4.11 -3.28
C LEU A 55 2.95 3.81 -4.72
N LYS A 56 3.89 3.78 -5.65
CA LYS A 56 3.63 3.43 -7.05
C LYS A 56 3.17 1.98 -7.20
N LYS A 57 3.76 1.03 -6.47
CA LYS A 57 3.31 -0.37 -6.42
C LYS A 57 1.89 -0.50 -5.86
N ILE A 58 1.56 0.21 -4.78
CA ILE A 58 0.20 0.21 -4.20
C ILE A 58 -0.82 0.72 -5.24
N LYS A 59 -0.51 1.82 -5.92
CA LYS A 59 -1.39 2.37 -6.97
C LYS A 59 -1.57 1.40 -8.14
N LYS A 60 -0.50 0.73 -8.57
CA LYS A 60 -0.56 -0.28 -9.63
C LYS A 60 -1.45 -1.45 -9.22
N ALA A 61 -1.30 -1.94 -8.00
CA ALA A 61 -2.13 -3.02 -7.46
C ALA A 61 -3.62 -2.65 -7.42
N LEU A 62 -3.94 -1.42 -7.02
CA LEU A 62 -5.32 -0.91 -7.08
C LEU A 62 -5.86 -0.88 -8.52
N ALA A 63 -5.04 -0.44 -9.48
CA ALA A 63 -5.45 -0.40 -10.89
C ALA A 63 -5.66 -1.79 -11.49
N GLU A 64 -4.91 -2.81 -11.05
CA GLU A 64 -5.11 -4.21 -11.46
C GLU A 64 -6.42 -4.80 -10.89
N LEU A 65 -6.92 -4.23 -9.79
CA LEU A 65 -8.16 -4.64 -9.15
C LEU A 65 -9.39 -3.83 -9.58
N GLN A 66 -9.29 -2.87 -10.49
CA GLN A 66 -10.44 -2.11 -11.05
C GLN A 66 -10.92 -2.70 -12.37
#